data_AF-E9HHD2-F1
#
_entry.id   AF-E9HHD2-F1
#
_cell.length_a   1.000
_cell.length_b   1.000
_cell.length_c   1.000
_cell.angle_alpha   90.00
_cell.angle_beta   90.00
_cell.angle_gamma   90.00
#
_symmetry.space_group_name_H-M   'P 1'
#
loop_
_entity.id
_entity.type
_entity.pdbx_description
1 polymer ?
#
loop_
_entity_poly.entity_id
_entity_poly.type
_entity_poly.pdbx_seq_one_letter_code
_entity_poly.pdbx_strand_id
1 'polypeptide(L)'
;MVTFVYHCFLGGKSLLIILACVSLAESNYEDTLLTLQYAGDTKQMKNKLITVEDPRTAEARPARNQQLILDEKENKRLLAIIADTQSQLKLAPHEAQQTELQLQKVKDELANNMKEKQRILRERAVQPNVMRARRLLQRRGRKPATYLGGAKVPSSDF
;
A
#
# COMPACT_ATOMS: atom_id res chain seq x y z
N MET A 1 16.95 17.71 -31.53
CA MET A 1 16.12 17.32 -30.36
C MET A 1 15.64 15.86 -30.37
N VAL A 2 15.36 15.24 -31.53
CA VAL A 2 14.78 13.87 -31.60
C VAL A 2 15.72 12.76 -31.09
N THR A 3 17.03 12.87 -31.33
CA THR A 3 18.01 11.82 -30.98
C THR A 3 18.17 11.60 -29.47
N PHE A 4 18.03 12.67 -28.68
CA PHE A 4 18.28 12.62 -27.23
C PHE A 4 17.21 11.81 -26.49
N VAL A 5 15.95 11.92 -26.94
CA VAL A 5 14.82 11.15 -26.41
C VAL A 5 14.92 9.69 -26.83
N TYR A 6 15.36 9.42 -28.06
CA TYR A 6 15.50 8.06 -28.60
C TYR A 6 16.61 7.25 -27.90
N HIS A 7 17.69 7.92 -27.46
CA HIS A 7 18.78 7.24 -26.74
C HIS A 7 18.33 6.62 -25.41
N CYS A 8 17.30 7.19 -24.74
CA CYS A 8 16.70 6.62 -23.55
C CYS A 8 16.00 5.26 -23.80
N PHE A 9 15.58 4.99 -25.04
CA PHE A 9 14.87 3.76 -25.42
C PHE A 9 15.78 2.67 -26.00
N LEU A 10 16.99 3.01 -26.47
CA LEU A 10 17.90 2.07 -27.13
C LEU A 10 18.95 1.40 -26.22
N GLY A 11 18.92 1.66 -24.91
CA GLY A 11 19.82 1.02 -23.95
C GLY A 11 19.31 0.97 -22.52
N GLY A 12 18.00 1.18 -22.33
CA GLY A 12 17.37 1.39 -21.02
C GLY A 12 16.47 0.24 -20.54
N LYS A 13 15.74 0.44 -19.44
CA LYS A 13 14.87 -0.57 -18.83
C LYS A 13 13.47 -0.67 -19.47
N SER A 14 13.31 -0.22 -20.71
CA SER A 14 12.02 0.04 -21.35
C SER A 14 11.66 -1.01 -22.40
N LEU A 15 10.36 -1.33 -22.50
CA LEU A 15 9.83 -2.11 -23.60
C LEU A 15 9.65 -1.20 -24.82
N LEU A 16 10.39 -1.47 -25.89
CA LEU A 16 10.29 -0.73 -27.16
C LEU A 16 9.41 -1.51 -28.14
N ILE A 17 8.37 -0.85 -28.67
CA ILE A 17 7.51 -1.38 -29.73
C ILE A 17 7.67 -0.46 -30.94
N ILE A 18 8.07 -1.03 -32.08
CA ILE A 18 8.23 -0.30 -33.35
C ILE A 18 7.14 -0.78 -34.31
N LEU A 19 6.42 0.17 -34.89
CA LEU A 19 5.37 -0.08 -35.88
C LEU A 19 5.85 0.43 -37.24
N ALA A 20 5.90 -0.47 -38.22
CA ALA A 20 6.19 -0.11 -39.60
C ALA A 20 4.87 0.14 -40.34
N CYS A 21 4.65 1.37 -40.80
CA CYS A 21 3.52 1.74 -41.63
C CYS A 21 3.98 1.78 -43.09
N VAL A 22 3.40 0.95 -43.93
CA VAL A 22 3.77 0.83 -45.35
C VAL A 22 2.54 0.94 -46.25
N SER A 23 2.74 1.45 -47.47
CA SER A 23 1.70 1.55 -48.49
C SER A 23 1.95 0.53 -49.59
N LEU A 24 0.90 -0.16 -50.04
CA LEU A 24 0.97 -1.24 -51.05
C LEU A 24 1.02 -0.74 -52.50
N ALA A 25 1.20 0.56 -52.72
CA ALA A 25 1.29 1.12 -54.07
C ALA A 25 2.64 0.80 -54.71
N GLU A 26 2.63 0.37 -55.98
CA GLU A 26 3.84 0.01 -56.73
C GLU A 26 4.82 1.18 -56.87
N SER A 27 4.32 2.41 -56.91
CA SER A 27 5.15 3.63 -56.93
C SER A 27 6.03 3.79 -55.68
N ASN A 28 5.67 3.14 -54.57
CA ASN A 28 6.33 3.29 -53.27
C ASN A 28 7.06 2.00 -52.87
N TYR A 29 7.36 1.13 -53.84
CA TYR A 29 7.99 -0.16 -53.60
C TYR A 29 9.37 -0.02 -52.92
N GLU A 30 10.21 0.88 -53.42
CA GLU A 30 11.55 1.14 -52.88
C GLU A 30 11.51 1.64 -51.43
N ASP A 31 10.67 2.63 -51.13
CA ASP A 31 10.52 3.16 -49.77
C ASP A 31 9.92 2.13 -48.79
N THR A 32 9.01 1.29 -49.30
CA THR A 32 8.42 0.18 -48.54
C THR A 32 9.47 -0.86 -48.17
N LEU A 33 10.36 -1.19 -49.10
CA LEU A 33 11.45 -2.15 -48.89
C LEU A 33 12.45 -1.63 -47.85
N LEU A 34 12.84 -0.35 -47.94
CA LEU A 34 13.71 0.30 -46.95
C LEU A 34 13.09 0.32 -45.55
N THR A 35 11.79 0.61 -45.45
CA THR A 35 11.06 0.61 -44.17
C THR A 35 11.01 -0.79 -43.54
N LEU A 36 10.80 -1.83 -44.35
CA LEU A 36 10.78 -3.21 -43.89
C LEU A 36 12.17 -3.72 -43.50
N GLN A 37 13.22 -3.35 -44.23
CA GLN A 37 14.60 -3.66 -43.86
C GLN A 37 14.95 -3.04 -42.50
N TYR A 38 14.62 -1.76 -42.31
CA TYR A 38 14.83 -1.09 -41.02
C TYR A 38 14.02 -1.75 -39.89
N ALA A 39 12.78 -2.17 -40.15
CA ALA A 39 11.98 -2.93 -39.18
C ALA A 39 12.63 -4.29 -38.84
N GLY A 40 13.23 -4.96 -39.83
CA GLY A 40 13.97 -6.21 -39.65
C GLY A 40 15.22 -6.05 -38.79
N ASP A 41 15.98 -4.98 -39.01
CA ASP A 41 17.19 -4.68 -38.25
C ASP A 41 16.87 -4.26 -36.81
N THR A 42 15.83 -3.44 -36.63
CA THR A 42 15.41 -2.98 -35.29
C THR A 42 14.84 -4.10 -34.42
N LYS A 43 14.29 -5.17 -35.00
CA LYS A 43 13.91 -6.40 -34.27
C LYS A 43 15.09 -7.05 -33.55
N GLN A 44 16.31 -6.87 -34.06
CA GLN A 44 17.52 -7.45 -33.45
C GLN A 44 18.03 -6.63 -32.25
N MET A 45 17.47 -5.44 -32.01
CA MET A 45 17.82 -4.61 -30.86
C MET A 45 17.24 -5.21 -29.58
N LYS A 46 18.08 -5.97 -28.86
CA LYS A 46 17.72 -6.56 -27.57
C LYS A 46 17.92 -5.54 -26.45
N ASN A 47 16.83 -4.97 -25.94
CA ASN A 47 16.89 -4.15 -24.75
C ASN A 47 16.87 -5.03 -23.47
N LYS A 48 17.71 -4.73 -22.47
CA LYS A 48 17.68 -5.46 -21.18
C LYS A 48 16.52 -4.93 -20.34
N LEU A 49 15.40 -5.65 -20.35
CA LEU A 49 14.27 -5.38 -19.47
C LEU A 49 14.68 -5.65 -18.01
N ILE A 50 15.00 -4.59 -17.28
CA ILE A 50 15.13 -4.64 -15.83
C ILE A 50 13.76 -4.28 -15.28
N THR A 51 13.13 -5.18 -14.53
CA THR A 51 11.88 -4.89 -13.82
C THR A 51 12.07 -3.65 -12.97
N VAL A 52 11.44 -2.54 -13.36
CA VAL A 52 11.44 -1.31 -12.59
C VAL A 52 10.48 -1.53 -11.44
N GLU A 53 11.01 -1.87 -10.28
CA GLU A 53 10.23 -1.76 -9.05
C GLU A 53 9.91 -0.28 -8.79
N ASP A 54 8.73 -0.01 -8.23
CA ASP A 54 8.28 1.36 -7.99
C ASP A 54 9.36 2.17 -7.26
N PRO A 55 9.64 3.42 -7.66
CA PRO A 55 10.64 4.25 -6.98
C PRO A 55 10.31 4.43 -5.48
N ARG A 56 9.01 4.39 -5.14
CA ARG A 56 8.50 4.43 -3.76
C ARG A 56 8.90 3.18 -2.96
N THR A 57 8.94 2.00 -3.56
CA THR A 57 9.39 0.77 -2.89
C THR A 57 10.91 0.66 -2.85
N ALA A 58 11.62 1.23 -3.84
CA ALA A 58 13.08 1.30 -3.86
C ALA A 58 13.65 2.18 -2.74
N GLU A 59 13.05 3.35 -2.47
CA GLU A 59 13.44 4.25 -1.37
C GLU A 59 12.92 3.77 0.00
N ALA A 60 11.77 3.11 0.04
CA ALA A 60 11.23 2.56 1.29
C ALA A 60 12.04 1.37 1.83
N ARG A 61 12.72 0.58 0.99
CA ARG A 61 13.57 -0.54 1.45
C ARG A 61 14.70 -0.10 2.39
N PRO A 62 15.59 0.83 2.01
CA PRO A 62 16.67 1.27 2.89
C PRO A 62 16.14 2.03 4.11
N ALA A 63 15.12 2.87 3.95
CA ALA A 63 14.51 3.62 5.06
C ALA A 63 13.87 2.68 6.10
N ARG A 64 13.16 1.65 5.65
CA ARG A 64 12.55 0.64 6.53
C ARG A 64 13.60 -0.22 7.23
N ASN A 65 14.69 -0.55 6.54
CA ASN A 65 15.81 -1.27 7.17
C ASN A 65 16.51 -0.42 8.23
N GLN A 66 16.68 0.88 7.98
CA GLN A 66 17.26 1.81 8.97
C GLN A 66 16.36 1.94 10.21
N GLN A 67 15.04 2.04 10.03
CA GLN A 67 14.09 2.06 11.14
C GLN A 67 14.18 0.79 11.99
N LEU A 68 14.20 -0.39 11.37
CA LEU A 68 14.34 -1.67 12.10
C LEU A 68 15.64 -1.73 12.92
N ILE A 69 16.76 -1.27 12.36
CA ILE A 69 18.05 -1.27 13.07
C ILE A 69 18.04 -0.29 14.25
N LEU A 70 17.41 0.89 14.08
CA LEU A 70 17.26 1.87 15.15
C LEU A 70 16.36 1.35 16.28
N ASP A 71 15.22 0.74 15.92
CA ASP A 71 14.30 0.13 16.87
C ASP A 71 14.97 -1.00 17.66
N GLU A 72 15.76 -1.85 17.01
CA GLU A 72 16.54 -2.88 17.70
C GLU A 72 17.60 -2.29 18.64
N LYS A 73 18.24 -1.19 18.25
CA LYS A 73 19.26 -0.51 19.06
C LYS A 73 18.63 0.17 20.28
N GLU A 74 17.48 0.81 20.11
CA GLU A 74 16.71 1.40 21.20
C GLU A 74 16.19 0.34 22.16
N ASN A 75 15.64 -0.78 21.65
CA ASN A 75 15.21 -1.91 22.49
C ASN A 75 16.37 -2.49 23.30
N LYS A 76 17.56 -2.67 22.72
CA LYS A 76 18.75 -3.13 23.45
C LYS A 76 19.19 -2.13 24.54
N ARG A 77 19.13 -0.82 24.27
CA ARG A 77 19.44 0.21 25.28
C ARG A 77 18.44 0.20 26.43
N LEU A 78 17.15 0.11 26.13
CA LEU A 78 16.10 0.05 27.15
C LEU A 78 16.24 -1.20 28.03
N LEU A 79 16.55 -2.36 27.44
CA LEU A 79 16.83 -3.59 28.19
C LEU A 79 18.04 -3.45 29.11
N ALA A 80 19.12 -2.77 28.68
CA ALA A 80 20.28 -2.51 29.52
C ALA A 80 19.93 -1.60 30.71
N ILE A 81 19.19 -0.51 30.46
CA ILE A 81 18.73 0.39 31.53
C ILE A 81 17.83 -0.32 32.54
N ILE A 82 16.94 -1.20 32.06
CA ILE A 82 16.08 -2.03 32.93
C ILE A 82 16.91 -3.01 33.76
N ALA A 83 17.93 -3.65 33.17
CA ALA A 83 18.82 -4.54 33.90
C ALA A 83 19.62 -3.79 34.98
N ASP A 84 20.14 -2.61 34.66
CA ASP A 84 20.88 -1.76 35.59
C ASP A 84 19.98 -1.28 36.74
N THR A 85 18.77 -0.81 36.44
CA THR A 85 17.81 -0.40 37.49
C THR A 85 17.35 -1.58 38.36
N GLN A 86 17.14 -2.76 37.78
CA GLN A 86 16.84 -3.97 38.56
C GLN A 86 18.00 -4.40 39.47
N SER A 87 19.25 -4.19 39.04
CA SER A 87 20.43 -4.47 39.87
C SER A 87 20.59 -3.46 41.01
N GLN A 88 20.26 -2.19 40.77
CA GLN A 88 20.26 -1.13 41.81
C GLN A 88 19.15 -1.34 42.84
N LEU A 89 17.97 -1.79 42.42
CA LEU A 89 16.84 -2.07 43.33
C LEU A 89 17.08 -3.28 44.24
N LYS A 90 17.90 -4.27 43.84
CA LYS A 90 18.24 -5.44 44.68
C LYS A 90 19.09 -5.11 45.90
N LEU A 91 19.71 -3.94 45.97
CA LEU A 91 20.59 -3.52 47.06
C LEU A 91 19.85 -2.74 48.19
N ALA A 92 18.59 -2.38 48.00
CA ALA A 92 17.80 -1.58 48.96
C ALA A 92 16.59 -2.37 49.52
N PRO A 93 16.75 -3.15 50.60
CA PRO A 93 15.72 -4.09 51.06
C PRO A 93 14.46 -3.45 51.69
N HIS A 94 14.46 -2.15 52.02
CA HIS A 94 13.31 -1.50 52.67
C HIS A 94 12.33 -0.81 51.68
N GLU A 95 12.74 -0.60 50.42
CA GLU A 95 11.91 0.02 49.36
C GLU A 95 11.28 -1.03 48.41
N ALA A 96 11.69 -2.30 48.52
CA ALA A 96 11.24 -3.40 47.68
C ALA A 96 9.73 -3.68 47.81
N GLN A 97 9.15 -3.62 49.01
CA GLN A 97 7.71 -3.86 49.18
C GLN A 97 6.84 -2.74 48.57
N GLN A 98 7.32 -1.50 48.63
CA GLN A 98 6.57 -0.35 48.11
C GLN A 98 6.64 -0.30 46.58
N THR A 99 7.78 -0.68 46.01
CA THR A 99 7.96 -0.79 44.55
C THR A 99 7.21 -1.99 43.97
N GLU A 100 7.11 -3.13 44.67
CA GLU A 100 6.27 -4.26 44.27
C GLU A 100 4.79 -3.89 44.22
N LEU A 101 4.30 -3.13 45.21
CA LEU A 101 2.92 -2.61 45.22
C LEU A 101 2.65 -1.64 44.06
N GLN A 102 3.61 -0.77 43.72
CA GLN A 102 3.49 0.13 42.57
C GLN A 102 3.55 -0.63 41.24
N LEU A 103 4.41 -1.64 41.13
CA LEU A 103 4.51 -2.52 39.97
C LEU A 103 3.21 -3.28 39.73
N GLN A 104 2.56 -3.74 40.80
CA GLN A 104 1.28 -4.43 40.71
C GLN A 104 0.18 -3.49 40.21
N LYS A 105 0.11 -2.25 40.72
CA LYS A 105 -0.84 -1.22 40.24
C LYS A 105 -0.67 -0.92 38.74
N VAL A 106 0.58 -0.76 38.29
CA VAL A 106 0.88 -0.50 36.86
C VAL A 106 0.49 -1.69 35.98
N LYS A 107 0.69 -2.93 36.45
CA LYS A 107 0.25 -4.14 35.74
C LYS A 107 -1.28 -4.20 35.62
N ASP A 108 -2.00 -3.84 36.67
CA ASP A 108 -3.47 -3.81 36.68
C ASP A 108 -4.00 -2.72 35.73
N GLU A 109 -3.40 -1.53 35.73
CA GLU A 109 -3.72 -0.44 34.79
C GLU A 109 -3.44 -0.85 33.34
N LEU A 110 -2.33 -1.53 33.07
CA LEU A 110 -2.00 -2.05 31.74
C LEU A 110 -3.02 -3.10 31.29
N ALA A 111 -3.43 -4.01 32.18
CA ALA A 111 -4.45 -5.01 31.89
C ALA A 111 -5.81 -4.37 31.58
N ASN A 112 -6.18 -3.31 32.31
CA ASN A 112 -7.41 -2.55 32.07
C ASN A 112 -7.36 -1.80 30.73
N ASN A 113 -6.25 -1.12 30.44
CA ASN A 113 -6.05 -0.45 29.15
C ASN A 113 -6.07 -1.42 27.97
N MET A 114 -5.51 -2.63 28.14
CA MET A 114 -5.55 -3.69 27.12
C MET A 114 -6.97 -4.20 26.89
N LYS A 115 -7.74 -4.43 27.96
CA LYS A 115 -9.17 -4.82 27.85
C LYS A 115 -9.99 -3.74 27.16
N GLU A 116 -9.76 -2.47 27.49
CA GLU A 116 -10.46 -1.35 26.89
C GLU A 116 -10.12 -1.20 25.40
N LYS A 117 -8.83 -1.30 25.05
CA LYS A 117 -8.37 -1.31 23.65
C LYS A 117 -9.02 -2.45 22.85
N GLN A 118 -9.19 -3.64 23.46
CA GLN A 118 -9.90 -4.76 22.83
C GLN A 118 -11.40 -4.49 22.63
N ARG A 119 -12.07 -3.81 23.57
CA ARG A 119 -13.48 -3.41 23.42
C ARG A 119 -13.67 -2.42 22.27
N ILE A 120 -12.84 -1.38 22.21
CA ILE A 120 -12.87 -0.37 21.15
C ILE A 120 -12.66 -1.02 19.77
N LEU A 121 -11.76 -1.99 19.65
CA LEU A 121 -11.55 -2.73 18.40
C LEU A 121 -12.78 -3.55 17.99
N ARG A 122 -13.44 -4.22 18.94
CA ARG A 122 -14.67 -4.98 18.68
C ARG A 122 -15.82 -4.07 18.25
N GLU A 123 -16.01 -2.93 18.90
CA GLU A 123 -17.03 -1.94 18.53
C GLU A 123 -16.77 -1.37 17.13
N ARG A 124 -15.52 -1.02 16.82
CA ARG A 124 -15.11 -0.57 15.48
C ARG A 124 -15.34 -1.63 14.40
N ALA A 125 -15.23 -2.92 14.72
CA ALA A 125 -15.53 -4.01 13.78
C ALA A 125 -17.04 -4.22 13.55
N VAL A 126 -17.89 -3.89 14.54
CA VAL A 126 -19.35 -4.01 14.44
C VAL A 126 -19.97 -2.83 13.68
N GLN A 127 -19.42 -1.62 13.81
CA GLN A 127 -19.88 -0.41 13.12
C GLN A 127 -20.07 -0.55 11.58
N PRO A 128 -19.13 -1.12 10.79
CA PRO A 128 -19.33 -1.27 9.35
C PRO A 128 -20.46 -2.25 9.01
N ASN A 129 -20.67 -3.28 9.83
CA ASN A 129 -21.73 -4.28 9.62
C ASN A 129 -23.12 -3.70 9.95
N VAL A 130 -23.23 -2.93 11.04
CA VAL A 130 -24.47 -2.23 11.41
C VAL A 130 -24.79 -1.11 10.42
N MET A 131 -23.78 -0.36 9.94
CA MET A 131 -23.96 0.67 8.93
C MET A 131 -24.37 0.09 7.57
N ARG A 132 -23.82 -1.07 7.18
CA ARG A 132 -24.28 -1.83 6.00
C ARG A 132 -25.72 -2.32 6.18
N ALA A 133 -26.06 -2.92 7.32
CA ALA A 133 -27.42 -3.39 7.61
C ALA A 133 -28.45 -2.25 7.59
N ARG A 134 -28.12 -1.09 8.18
CA ARG A 134 -28.98 0.11 8.16
C ARG A 134 -29.19 0.65 6.74
N ARG A 135 -28.15 0.65 5.89
CA ARG A 135 -28.28 1.00 4.46
C ARG A 135 -29.18 0.02 3.69
N LEU A 136 -29.12 -1.27 3.99
CA LEU A 136 -29.97 -2.28 3.35
C LEU A 136 -31.45 -2.14 3.78
N LEU A 137 -31.71 -1.82 5.05
CA LEU A 137 -33.06 -1.55 5.53
C LEU A 137 -33.67 -0.28 4.93
N GLN A 138 -32.88 0.79 4.77
CA GLN A 138 -33.33 1.99 4.05
C GLN A 138 -33.64 1.72 2.58
N ARG A 139 -32.95 0.76 1.94
CA ARG A 139 -33.26 0.33 0.57
C ARG A 139 -34.53 -0.51 0.50
N ARG A 140 -34.83 -1.34 1.51
CA ARG A 140 -36.07 -2.15 1.57
C ARG A 140 -37.34 -1.32 1.78
N GLY A 141 -37.23 -0.12 2.37
CA GLY A 141 -38.36 0.81 2.53
C GLY A 141 -38.67 1.69 1.31
N ARG A 142 -37.79 1.76 0.30
CA ARG A 142 -38.08 2.46 -0.95
C ARG A 142 -38.80 1.51 -1.90
N LYS A 143 -40.10 1.74 -2.13
CA LYS A 143 -40.84 1.09 -3.23
C LYS A 143 -40.05 1.30 -4.54
N PRO A 144 -39.83 0.26 -5.37
CA PRO A 144 -39.16 0.44 -6.64
C PRO A 144 -39.96 1.41 -7.51
N ALA A 145 -39.28 2.36 -8.16
CA ALA A 145 -39.93 3.25 -9.10
C ALA A 145 -40.44 2.43 -10.29
N THR A 146 -41.75 2.30 -10.40
CA THR A 146 -42.42 1.68 -11.55
C THR A 146 -42.39 2.68 -12.71
N TYR A 147 -41.74 2.29 -13.80
CA TYR A 147 -41.72 3.05 -15.05
C TYR A 147 -42.61 2.35 -16.07
N LEU A 148 -43.67 3.03 -16.52
CA LEU A 148 -44.48 2.64 -17.68
C LEU A 148 -44.33 3.75 -18.72
N GLY A 149 -43.83 3.42 -19.92
CA GLY A 149 -43.78 4.36 -21.04
C GLY A 149 -42.83 5.56 -20.87
N GLY A 150 -41.76 5.45 -20.08
CA GLY A 150 -40.70 6.48 -20.01
C GLY A 150 -40.99 7.71 -19.14
N ALA A 151 -42.16 7.83 -18.51
CA ALA A 151 -42.46 8.89 -17.55
C ALA A 151 -42.50 8.36 -16.10
N LYS A 152 -41.93 9.12 -15.17
CA LYS A 152 -41.91 8.79 -13.74
C LYS A 152 -43.26 9.15 -13.11
N VAL A 153 -44.05 8.15 -12.70
CA VAL A 153 -45.34 8.38 -12.04
C VAL A 153 -45.11 8.60 -10.53
N PRO A 154 -45.60 9.68 -9.91
CA PRO A 154 -45.54 9.85 -8.47
C PRO A 154 -46.48 8.83 -7.80
N SER A 155 -46.01 8.15 -6.76
CA SER A 155 -46.81 7.20 -5.98
C SER A 155 -47.92 7.93 -5.25
N SER A 156 -49.18 7.63 -5.59
CA SER A 156 -50.35 8.04 -4.81
C SER A 156 -50.41 7.20 -3.54
N ASP A 157 -50.26 7.84 -2.38
CA ASP A 157 -50.49 7.24 -1.08
C ASP A 157 -51.99 7.29 -0.76
N PHE A 158 -52.60 6.11 -0.60
CA PHE A 158 -53.84 5.88 0.16
C PHE A 158 -53.47 5.03 1.38
#